data_AF-A0A8G1N1Z3-F1
#
_entry.id   AF-A0A8G1N1Z3-F1
#
_cell.length_a   1.000
_cell.length_b   1.000
_cell.length_c   1.000
_cell.angle_alpha   90.00
_cell.angle_beta   90.00
_cell.angle_gamma   90.00
#
_symmetry.space_group_name_H-M   'P 1'
#
loop_
_entity.id
_entity.type
_entity.pdbx_description
1 polymer ?
#
loop_
_entity_poly.entity_id
_entity_poly.type
_entity_poly.pdbx_seq_one_letter_code
_entity_poly.pdbx_strand_id
1 'polypeptide(L)'
;MRIAVVGAGSIGLAVAWRAAQDGAEVVVHDPDPGSGASRVAAGMIAAVTEAHFGEEALGPFMAESADAWPAFARDLEAASGVDLGFRDVPTLVVGVEDGDRAEIERLAGLYRFTARNVETLTARAARKAEPLLSHRVRGGVLAPEDRAVDPRAVHRALLVAAERAGVELRRERVEDSAALDADQVVIAAGCGSTRCTGGSAQWSLPVRPVRGAVLRLRAVGDQPKPRTTVRGWVKGHSVYIVTRASGEVVVGATSDERGFDRLTGTAGAVHDLLRWSIELVPEIAEYHLDEVSVGFRPGTPDNLPLIGRLDERTVAATGHYRNGIALIPSTASTVAALLRGAGEGPPKAFDPLRFSEPQGRSAGRFEDTAERPGTRFASAPDPSVPEGSGRSGDRRSGAARAAGHGRAEGDAGSPQPPEAPRSGALESTAPTGSDHPDPRRANGPSDPGDKGPNGNSEEADS
;
A
#
# COMPACT_ATOMS: atom_id res chain seq x y z
N MET A 1 22.46 21.61 10.14
CA MET A 1 22.66 20.31 9.46
C MET A 1 21.71 20.27 8.29
N ARG A 2 22.22 20.01 7.10
CA ARG A 2 21.45 19.94 5.86
C ARG A 2 21.16 18.48 5.51
N ILE A 3 19.90 18.16 5.22
CA ILE A 3 19.42 16.80 5.01
C ILE A 3 18.71 16.72 3.66
N ALA A 4 19.13 15.79 2.81
CA ALA A 4 18.42 15.48 1.58
C ALA A 4 17.53 14.24 1.77
N VAL A 5 16.26 14.32 1.41
CA VAL A 5 15.32 13.19 1.46
C VAL A 5 14.90 12.83 0.04
N VAL A 6 15.20 11.60 -0.37
CA VAL A 6 14.88 11.08 -1.71
C VAL A 6 13.54 10.35 -1.66
N GLY A 7 12.52 10.93 -2.27
CA GLY A 7 11.14 10.43 -2.31
C GLY A 7 10.18 11.22 -1.42
N ALA A 8 9.12 11.76 -2.02
CA ALA A 8 8.05 12.53 -1.39
C ALA A 8 6.75 11.72 -1.26
N GLY A 9 6.89 10.42 -0.97
CA GLY A 9 5.81 9.61 -0.40
C GLY A 9 5.56 9.96 1.06
N SER A 10 4.53 9.36 1.67
CA SER A 10 4.14 9.68 3.06
C SER A 10 5.26 9.44 4.08
N ILE A 11 6.10 8.41 3.89
CA ILE A 11 7.27 8.15 4.74
C ILE A 11 8.30 9.27 4.63
N GLY A 12 8.74 9.60 3.40
CA GLY A 12 9.77 10.62 3.17
C GLY A 12 9.33 12.00 3.64
N LEU A 13 8.08 12.41 3.37
CA LEU A 13 7.56 13.68 3.86
C LEU A 13 7.40 13.73 5.39
N ALA A 14 7.00 12.62 6.04
CA ALA A 14 6.92 12.57 7.50
C ALA A 14 8.30 12.66 8.16
N VAL A 15 9.31 12.01 7.58
CA VAL A 15 10.72 12.16 7.99
C VAL A 15 11.19 13.61 7.79
N ALA A 16 10.96 14.19 6.62
CA ALA A 16 11.37 15.55 6.30
C ALA A 16 10.73 16.58 7.24
N TRP A 17 9.44 16.45 7.51
CA TRP A 17 8.71 17.31 8.45
C TRP A 17 9.24 17.20 9.89
N ARG A 18 9.46 15.98 10.41
CA ARG A 18 10.03 15.82 11.76
C ARG A 18 11.48 16.33 11.84
N ALA A 19 12.30 16.09 10.83
CA ALA A 19 13.67 16.62 10.78
C ALA A 19 13.72 18.16 10.70
N ALA A 20 12.79 18.79 9.99
CA ALA A 20 12.66 20.25 9.98
C ALA A 20 12.18 20.81 11.33
N GLN A 21 11.29 20.10 12.03
CA GLN A 21 10.91 20.45 13.42
C GLN A 21 12.10 20.37 14.40
N ASP A 22 13.07 19.48 14.15
CA ASP A 22 14.33 19.41 14.90
C ASP A 22 15.35 20.51 14.52
N GLY A 23 15.00 21.43 13.60
CA GLY A 23 15.86 22.53 13.15
C GLY A 23 16.86 22.17 12.05
N ALA A 24 16.65 21.06 11.33
CA ALA A 24 17.44 20.75 10.14
C ALA A 24 16.98 21.58 8.92
N GLU A 25 17.92 21.91 8.03
CA GLU A 25 17.61 22.42 6.70
C GLU A 25 17.33 21.21 5.80
N VAL A 26 16.11 21.07 5.27
CA VAL A 26 15.68 19.84 4.57
C VAL A 26 15.29 20.12 3.13
N VAL A 27 15.85 19.35 2.21
CA VAL A 27 15.47 19.33 0.79
C VAL A 27 14.90 17.95 0.44
N VAL A 28 13.68 17.91 -0.07
CA VAL A 28 13.02 16.69 -0.57
C VAL A 28 13.10 16.65 -2.09
N HIS A 29 13.61 15.55 -2.65
CA HIS A 29 13.67 15.33 -4.11
C HIS A 29 12.68 14.24 -4.52
N ASP A 30 11.68 14.59 -5.33
CA ASP A 30 10.77 13.63 -5.99
C ASP A 30 10.18 14.25 -7.27
N PRO A 31 10.31 13.61 -8.45
CA PRO A 31 9.80 14.16 -9.70
C PRO A 31 8.26 14.27 -9.76
N ASP A 32 7.52 13.47 -8.98
CA ASP A 32 6.05 13.48 -8.95
C ASP A 32 5.53 13.11 -7.54
N PRO A 33 5.54 14.08 -6.60
CA PRO A 33 5.22 13.86 -5.19
C PRO A 33 3.86 13.19 -4.95
N GLY A 34 3.86 12.07 -4.24
CA GLY A 34 2.65 11.30 -3.95
C GLY A 34 2.05 10.56 -5.14
N SER A 35 2.76 10.38 -6.25
CA SER A 35 2.32 9.52 -7.36
C SER A 35 2.39 8.02 -7.04
N GLY A 36 3.20 7.63 -6.05
CA GLY A 36 3.42 6.25 -5.63
C GLY A 36 2.33 5.65 -4.72
N ALA A 37 2.71 4.61 -3.97
CA ALA A 37 1.82 3.80 -3.14
C ALA A 37 0.90 4.61 -2.21
N SER A 38 1.37 5.73 -1.66
CA SER A 38 0.62 6.64 -0.77
C SER A 38 -0.75 7.06 -1.32
N ARG A 39 -0.88 7.29 -2.63
CA ARG A 39 -2.13 7.73 -3.28
C ARG A 39 -3.16 6.62 -3.44
N VAL A 40 -2.69 5.38 -3.55
CA VAL A 40 -3.52 4.20 -3.82
C VAL A 40 -3.90 3.46 -2.53
N ALA A 41 -3.07 3.58 -1.48
CA ALA A 41 -3.29 2.94 -0.19
C ALA A 41 -4.72 3.12 0.34
N ALA A 42 -5.20 2.10 1.07
CA ALA A 42 -6.52 2.10 1.69
C ALA A 42 -6.54 2.69 3.10
N GLY A 43 -5.39 3.06 3.66
CA GLY A 43 -5.29 3.82 4.92
C GLY A 43 -5.75 3.08 6.18
N MET A 44 -5.66 1.75 6.21
CA MET A 44 -5.82 0.99 7.45
C MET A 44 -4.59 1.23 8.36
N ILE A 45 -4.85 1.30 9.66
CA ILE A 45 -3.84 1.34 10.73
C ILE A 45 -4.17 0.13 11.62
N ALA A 46 -3.76 -1.04 11.13
CA ALA A 46 -4.31 -2.33 11.53
C ALA A 46 -3.27 -3.22 12.23
N ALA A 47 -2.77 -2.74 13.38
CA ALA A 47 -1.73 -3.41 14.16
C ALA A 47 -2.09 -4.84 14.61
N VAL A 48 -3.39 -5.12 14.76
CA VAL A 48 -3.88 -6.48 15.00
C VAL A 48 -4.03 -7.22 13.68
N THR A 49 -4.91 -6.74 12.80
CA THR A 49 -5.41 -7.61 11.72
C THR A 49 -4.43 -7.77 10.55
N GLU A 50 -3.47 -6.85 10.33
CA GLU A 50 -2.42 -7.01 9.31
C GLU A 50 -1.19 -7.80 9.77
N ALA A 51 -1.19 -8.31 11.01
CA ALA A 51 -0.20 -9.29 11.46
C ALA A 51 -0.18 -10.53 10.56
N HIS A 52 1.03 -11.01 10.24
CA HIS A 52 1.26 -12.17 9.39
C HIS A 52 2.35 -13.08 9.96
N PHE A 53 2.30 -14.37 9.65
CA PHE A 53 3.28 -15.35 10.09
C PHE A 53 4.63 -15.11 9.37
N GLY A 54 5.75 -15.19 10.10
CA GLY A 54 7.07 -14.83 9.60
C GLY A 54 7.40 -13.33 9.64
N GLU A 55 6.48 -12.50 10.15
CA GLU A 55 6.68 -11.05 10.35
C GLU A 55 6.63 -10.69 11.86
N GLU A 56 7.02 -11.60 12.75
CA GLU A 56 6.88 -11.43 14.21
C GLU A 56 7.62 -10.19 14.74
N ALA A 57 8.76 -9.85 14.14
CA ALA A 57 9.52 -8.64 14.46
C ALA A 57 8.80 -7.33 14.09
N LEU A 58 7.79 -7.37 13.20
CA LEU A 58 7.00 -6.22 12.81
C LEU A 58 5.89 -5.89 13.82
N GLY A 59 5.37 -6.89 14.52
CA GLY A 59 4.22 -6.75 15.43
C GLY A 59 4.40 -5.62 16.47
N PRO A 60 5.45 -5.64 17.31
CA PRO A 60 5.68 -4.61 18.32
C PRO A 60 5.84 -3.20 17.72
N PHE A 61 6.55 -3.07 16.60
CA PHE A 61 6.77 -1.77 15.94
C PHE A 61 5.50 -1.24 15.28
N MET A 62 4.65 -2.12 14.74
CA MET A 62 3.33 -1.73 14.22
C MET A 62 2.39 -1.32 15.35
N ALA A 63 2.46 -2.00 16.50
CA ALA A 63 1.72 -1.60 17.70
C ALA A 63 2.16 -0.23 18.21
N GLU A 64 3.46 0.01 18.41
CA GLU A 64 4.00 1.31 18.81
C GLU A 64 3.53 2.43 17.87
N SER A 65 3.63 2.21 16.56
CA SER A 65 3.20 3.18 15.55
C SER A 65 1.69 3.45 15.61
N ALA A 66 0.87 2.43 15.87
CA ALA A 66 -0.57 2.57 16.04
C ALA A 66 -0.97 3.36 17.31
N ASP A 67 -0.17 3.30 18.39
CA ASP A 67 -0.38 4.11 19.59
C ASP A 67 0.13 5.55 19.43
N ALA A 68 1.15 5.76 18.60
CA ALA A 68 1.64 7.09 18.24
C ALA A 68 0.71 7.84 17.26
N TRP A 69 -0.11 7.12 16.47
CA TRP A 69 -0.99 7.69 15.45
C TRP A 69 -1.95 8.79 15.92
N PRO A 70 -2.67 8.66 17.06
CA PRO A 70 -3.54 9.73 17.56
C PRO A 70 -2.79 11.05 17.85
N ALA A 71 -1.56 10.98 18.37
CA ALA A 71 -0.74 12.18 18.59
C ALA A 71 -0.23 12.75 17.27
N PHE A 72 0.31 11.89 16.40
CA PHE A 72 0.79 12.27 15.07
C PHE A 72 -0.31 12.94 14.22
N ALA A 73 -1.54 12.43 14.29
CA ALA A 73 -2.69 13.00 13.59
C ALA A 73 -2.97 14.43 14.05
N ARG A 74 -3.15 14.67 15.36
CA ARG A 74 -3.37 16.03 15.91
C ARG A 74 -2.24 16.99 15.55
N ASP A 75 -0.99 16.57 15.68
CA ASP A 75 0.18 17.41 15.37
C ASP A 75 0.17 17.83 13.90
N LEU A 76 -0.14 16.89 13.01
CA LEU A 76 -0.17 17.11 11.57
C LEU A 76 -1.38 17.96 11.12
N GLU A 77 -2.54 17.76 11.74
CA GLU A 77 -3.73 18.59 11.56
C GLU A 77 -3.48 20.03 12.01
N ALA A 78 -2.85 20.23 13.18
CA ALA A 78 -2.46 21.55 13.67
C ALA A 78 -1.43 22.23 12.76
N ALA A 79 -0.43 21.48 12.25
CA ALA A 79 0.59 22.03 11.36
C ALA A 79 0.07 22.37 9.96
N SER A 80 -0.87 21.58 9.42
CA SER A 80 -1.36 21.71 8.03
C SER A 80 -2.70 22.45 7.88
N GLY A 81 -3.58 22.36 8.87
CA GLY A 81 -5.00 22.76 8.75
C GLY A 81 -5.84 21.81 7.88
N VAL A 82 -5.37 20.58 7.63
CA VAL A 82 -6.04 19.58 6.78
C VAL A 82 -6.53 18.41 7.64
N ASP A 83 -7.85 18.21 7.70
CA ASP A 83 -8.49 17.00 8.28
C ASP A 83 -7.95 15.75 7.58
N LEU A 84 -7.42 14.80 8.36
CA LEU A 84 -6.84 13.56 7.87
C LEU A 84 -7.88 12.45 7.62
N GLY A 85 -9.11 12.64 8.09
CA GLY A 85 -10.11 11.58 8.19
C GLY A 85 -9.66 10.44 9.11
N PHE A 86 -8.83 10.73 10.12
CA PHE A 86 -8.39 9.77 11.13
C PHE A 86 -9.56 9.37 12.01
N ARG A 87 -9.75 8.07 12.25
CA ARG A 87 -10.84 7.55 13.07
C ARG A 87 -10.44 6.31 13.86
N ASP A 88 -10.93 6.26 15.10
CA ASP A 88 -11.12 5.02 15.87
C ASP A 88 -12.28 4.22 15.26
N VAL A 89 -12.01 3.55 14.12
CA VAL A 89 -12.91 2.62 13.45
C VAL A 89 -12.34 1.20 13.53
N PRO A 90 -12.99 0.29 14.27
CA PRO A 90 -12.44 -1.04 14.50
C PRO A 90 -12.49 -1.88 13.22
N THR A 91 -11.60 -2.87 13.14
CA THR A 91 -11.58 -3.83 12.03
C THR A 91 -12.34 -5.09 12.40
N LEU A 92 -13.26 -5.51 11.54
CA LEU A 92 -14.00 -6.78 11.65
C LEU A 92 -13.58 -7.72 10.52
N VAL A 93 -12.87 -8.80 10.86
CA VAL A 93 -12.44 -9.85 9.93
C VAL A 93 -13.51 -10.95 9.87
N VAL A 94 -14.08 -11.25 8.70
CA VAL A 94 -15.22 -12.17 8.51
C VAL A 94 -15.05 -13.14 7.35
N GLY A 95 -15.76 -14.28 7.40
CA GLY A 95 -15.70 -15.32 6.36
C GLY A 95 -17.07 -15.90 6.05
N VAL A 96 -17.28 -16.35 4.81
CA VAL A 96 -18.59 -16.79 4.31
C VAL A 96 -18.72 -18.31 4.10
N GLU A 97 -17.60 -19.02 4.02
CA GLU A 97 -17.54 -20.49 3.93
C GLU A 97 -16.76 -21.08 5.11
N ASP A 98 -16.86 -22.39 5.36
CA ASP A 98 -16.20 -23.02 6.52
C ASP A 98 -14.67 -23.02 6.39
N GLY A 99 -14.13 -23.04 5.17
CA GLY A 99 -12.70 -22.82 4.93
C GLY A 99 -12.25 -21.40 5.28
N ASP A 100 -13.03 -20.38 4.89
CA ASP A 100 -12.79 -18.98 5.26
C ASP A 100 -12.83 -18.80 6.79
N ARG A 101 -13.77 -19.47 7.47
CA ARG A 101 -13.87 -19.46 8.95
C ARG A 101 -12.64 -20.11 9.59
N ALA A 102 -12.17 -21.25 9.09
CA ALA A 102 -10.99 -21.92 9.62
C ALA A 102 -9.72 -21.05 9.47
N GLU A 103 -9.57 -20.33 8.36
CA GLU A 103 -8.47 -19.37 8.17
C GLU A 103 -8.55 -18.19 9.16
N ILE A 104 -9.76 -17.69 9.44
CA ILE A 104 -9.96 -16.63 10.44
C ILE A 104 -9.68 -17.13 11.86
N GLU A 105 -10.06 -18.35 12.20
CA GLU A 105 -9.74 -18.98 13.49
C GLU A 105 -8.21 -19.18 13.65
N ARG A 106 -7.50 -19.52 12.56
CA ARG A 106 -6.04 -19.60 12.50
C ARG A 106 -5.37 -18.24 12.70
N LEU A 107 -5.86 -17.21 12.00
CA LEU A 107 -5.38 -15.82 12.14
C LEU A 107 -5.69 -15.24 13.53
N ALA A 108 -6.84 -15.59 14.13
CA ALA A 108 -7.18 -15.21 15.50
C ALA A 108 -6.14 -15.73 16.52
N GLY A 109 -5.53 -16.88 16.24
CA GLY A 109 -4.39 -17.39 17.00
C GLY A 109 -3.21 -16.42 16.98
N LEU A 110 -2.81 -15.94 15.80
CA LEU A 110 -1.74 -14.95 15.63
C LEU A 110 -2.10 -13.59 16.27
N TYR A 111 -3.32 -13.11 16.04
CA TYR A 111 -3.78 -11.81 16.55
C TYR A 111 -3.68 -11.71 18.08
N ARG A 112 -3.92 -12.80 18.81
CA ARG A 112 -3.76 -12.82 20.28
C ARG A 112 -2.32 -12.61 20.77
N PHE A 113 -1.31 -12.80 19.90
CA PHE A 113 0.09 -12.53 20.23
C PHE A 113 0.51 -11.07 19.99
N THR A 114 -0.35 -10.21 19.42
CA THR A 114 -0.02 -8.78 19.20
C THR A 114 -0.12 -7.91 20.46
N ALA A 115 -0.38 -8.52 21.63
CA ALA A 115 -0.60 -7.87 22.93
C ALA A 115 -1.76 -6.83 22.96
N ARG A 116 -2.67 -6.89 21.99
CA ARG A 116 -3.87 -6.04 21.88
C ARG A 116 -5.15 -6.86 22.03
N ASN A 117 -6.28 -6.18 22.21
CA ASN A 117 -7.58 -6.83 22.36
C ASN A 117 -8.07 -7.46 21.04
N VAL A 118 -8.63 -8.67 21.15
CA VAL A 118 -9.13 -9.48 20.02
C VAL A 118 -10.38 -10.24 20.46
N GLU A 119 -11.53 -9.91 19.89
CA GLU A 119 -12.80 -10.55 20.23
C GLU A 119 -13.22 -11.54 19.13
N THR A 120 -13.36 -12.83 19.47
CA THR A 120 -13.92 -13.82 18.55
C THR A 120 -15.45 -13.76 18.56
N LEU A 121 -16.07 -13.48 17.41
CA LEU A 121 -17.49 -13.24 17.27
C LEU A 121 -18.20 -14.39 16.53
N THR A 122 -19.36 -14.80 17.07
CA THR A 122 -20.32 -15.63 16.32
C THR A 122 -20.89 -14.86 15.13
N ALA A 123 -21.43 -15.56 14.13
CA ALA A 123 -22.13 -14.94 12.99
C ALA A 123 -23.20 -13.89 13.39
N ARG A 124 -23.92 -14.13 14.50
CA ARG A 124 -24.92 -13.20 15.04
C ARG A 124 -24.27 -11.97 15.68
N ALA A 125 -23.15 -12.14 16.39
CA ALA A 125 -22.43 -11.03 16.98
C ALA A 125 -21.72 -10.17 15.92
N ALA A 126 -21.12 -10.79 14.90
CA ALA A 126 -20.53 -10.09 13.76
C ALA A 126 -21.57 -9.20 13.05
N ARG A 127 -22.76 -9.73 12.72
CA ARG A 127 -23.87 -8.93 12.16
C ARG A 127 -24.48 -7.90 13.12
N LYS A 128 -24.22 -8.00 14.43
CA LYS A 128 -24.59 -6.95 15.39
C LYS A 128 -23.58 -5.79 15.37
N ALA A 129 -22.29 -6.10 15.21
CA ALA A 129 -21.22 -5.12 15.07
C ALA A 129 -21.29 -4.40 13.71
N GLU A 130 -21.51 -5.14 12.63
CA GLU A 130 -21.70 -4.61 11.28
C GLU A 130 -23.02 -5.12 10.67
N PRO A 131 -24.12 -4.34 10.75
CA PRO A 131 -25.43 -4.74 10.24
C PRO A 131 -25.50 -5.00 8.73
N LEU A 132 -24.58 -4.44 7.93
CA LEU A 132 -24.56 -4.61 6.48
C LEU A 132 -23.86 -5.90 6.02
N LEU A 133 -23.35 -6.72 6.95
CA LEU A 133 -22.78 -8.01 6.62
C LEU A 133 -23.83 -8.99 6.08
N SER A 134 -23.44 -9.69 5.03
CA SER A 134 -24.17 -10.80 4.42
C SER A 134 -24.62 -11.84 5.45
N HIS A 135 -25.83 -12.36 5.28
CA HIS A 135 -26.35 -13.48 6.07
C HIS A 135 -25.49 -14.75 5.94
N ARG A 136 -24.66 -14.85 4.89
CA ARG A 136 -23.72 -15.95 4.67
C ARG A 136 -22.55 -15.96 5.66
N VAL A 137 -22.19 -14.83 6.26
CA VAL A 137 -21.09 -14.72 7.23
C VAL A 137 -21.24 -15.75 8.36
N ARG A 138 -20.22 -16.58 8.52
CA ARG A 138 -20.16 -17.73 9.46
C ARG A 138 -19.60 -17.38 10.84
N GLY A 139 -18.91 -16.25 10.95
CA GLY A 139 -18.27 -15.76 12.17
C GLY A 139 -17.26 -14.68 11.83
N GLY A 140 -16.54 -14.20 12.84
CA GLY A 140 -15.47 -13.24 12.61
C GLY A 140 -14.62 -12.96 13.84
N VAL A 141 -13.70 -12.01 13.68
CA VAL A 141 -12.85 -11.48 14.74
C VAL A 141 -12.89 -9.96 14.67
N LEU A 142 -13.18 -9.33 15.80
CA LEU A 142 -13.16 -7.88 15.95
C LEU A 142 -11.86 -7.46 16.64
N ALA A 143 -11.15 -6.52 16.00
CA ALA A 143 -10.02 -5.80 16.58
C ALA A 143 -10.50 -4.38 16.93
N PRO A 144 -10.87 -4.10 18.20
CA PRO A 144 -11.43 -2.81 18.61
C PRO A 144 -10.43 -1.65 18.53
N GLU A 145 -9.12 -1.95 18.56
CA GLU A 145 -8.02 -0.97 18.55
C GLU A 145 -7.42 -0.70 17.16
N ASP A 146 -7.82 -1.45 16.13
CA ASP A 146 -7.48 -1.11 14.75
C ASP A 146 -8.18 0.22 14.38
N ARG A 147 -7.55 0.99 13.47
CA ARG A 147 -8.00 2.34 13.07
C ARG A 147 -7.93 2.53 11.55
N ALA A 148 -8.42 3.67 11.06
CA ALA A 148 -8.21 4.07 9.67
C ALA A 148 -8.05 5.59 9.49
N VAL A 149 -7.50 6.01 8.35
CA VAL A 149 -7.23 7.40 7.95
C VAL A 149 -7.40 7.57 6.43
N ASP A 150 -7.66 8.76 5.88
CA ASP A 150 -7.48 8.99 4.42
C ASP A 150 -6.00 9.23 4.09
N PRO A 151 -5.30 8.30 3.40
CA PRO A 151 -3.90 8.48 3.08
C PRO A 151 -3.67 9.56 2.01
N ARG A 152 -4.70 9.94 1.23
CA ARG A 152 -4.64 11.09 0.33
C ARG A 152 -4.66 12.40 1.13
N ALA A 153 -5.48 12.49 2.18
CA ALA A 153 -5.44 13.60 3.13
C ALA A 153 -4.11 13.68 3.89
N VAL A 154 -3.62 12.55 4.44
CA VAL A 154 -2.30 12.48 5.10
C VAL A 154 -1.19 12.96 4.17
N HIS A 155 -1.18 12.57 2.90
CA HIS A 155 -0.17 13.03 1.96
C HIS A 155 -0.25 14.55 1.68
N ARG A 156 -1.47 15.09 1.47
CA ARG A 156 -1.68 16.55 1.33
C ARG A 156 -1.25 17.31 2.58
N ALA A 157 -1.64 16.83 3.76
CA ALA A 157 -1.31 17.43 5.04
C ALA A 157 0.21 17.45 5.27
N LEU A 158 0.89 16.34 4.96
CA LEU A 158 2.35 16.24 5.05
C LEU A 158 3.08 17.20 4.10
N LEU A 159 2.58 17.41 2.87
CA LEU A 159 3.14 18.42 1.97
C LEU A 159 3.04 19.83 2.59
N VAL A 160 1.84 20.21 3.05
CA VAL A 160 1.60 21.54 3.65
C VAL A 160 2.39 21.73 4.95
N ALA A 161 2.49 20.70 5.79
CA ALA A 161 3.22 20.75 7.05
C ALA A 161 4.74 20.82 6.84
N ALA A 162 5.27 20.10 5.84
CA ALA A 162 6.68 20.20 5.43
C ALA A 162 7.00 21.60 4.88
N GLU A 163 6.19 22.12 3.94
CA GLU A 163 6.35 23.46 3.37
C GLU A 163 6.34 24.56 4.47
N ARG A 164 5.38 24.50 5.40
CA ARG A 164 5.30 25.43 6.54
C ARG A 164 6.45 25.28 7.54
N ALA A 165 7.10 24.11 7.59
CA ALA A 165 8.31 23.90 8.38
C ALA A 165 9.60 24.34 7.64
N GLY A 166 9.49 24.91 6.44
CA GLY A 166 10.63 25.38 5.65
C GLY A 166 11.34 24.31 4.81
N VAL A 167 10.71 23.15 4.60
CA VAL A 167 11.25 22.09 3.74
C VAL A 167 11.18 22.51 2.27
N GLU A 168 12.32 22.50 1.57
CA GLU A 168 12.37 22.74 0.13
C GLU A 168 11.94 21.47 -0.64
N LEU A 169 11.06 21.60 -1.64
CA LEU A 169 10.61 20.48 -2.47
C LEU A 169 11.08 20.63 -3.93
N ARG A 170 12.07 19.83 -4.34
CA ARG A 170 12.60 19.78 -5.70
C ARG A 170 11.94 18.66 -6.51
N ARG A 171 11.38 19.03 -7.67
CA ARG A 171 10.73 18.09 -8.60
C ARG A 171 11.73 17.36 -9.49
N GLU A 172 12.67 16.68 -8.85
CA GLU A 172 13.85 16.09 -9.48
C GLU A 172 13.95 14.59 -9.18
N ARG A 173 14.44 13.83 -10.15
CA ARG A 173 14.77 12.41 -9.97
C ARG A 173 16.22 12.28 -9.51
N VAL A 174 16.43 11.52 -8.43
CA VAL A 174 17.76 11.13 -7.95
C VAL A 174 18.03 9.69 -8.33
N GLU A 175 19.03 9.47 -9.18
CA GLU A 175 19.56 8.13 -9.51
C GLU A 175 20.82 7.80 -8.68
N ASP A 176 21.51 8.79 -8.12
CA ASP A 176 22.61 8.59 -7.18
C ASP A 176 22.46 9.54 -5.98
N SER A 177 22.18 8.97 -4.81
CA SER A 177 22.03 9.70 -3.56
C SER A 177 23.35 10.22 -3.00
N ALA A 178 24.50 9.63 -3.38
CA ALA A 178 25.81 10.07 -2.93
C ALA A 178 26.21 11.44 -3.54
N ALA A 179 25.75 11.71 -4.76
CA ALA A 179 25.98 12.96 -5.50
C ALA A 179 25.17 14.17 -4.98
N LEU A 180 24.26 13.98 -4.02
CA LEU A 180 23.52 15.08 -3.40
C LEU A 180 24.43 15.92 -2.49
N ASP A 181 24.14 17.20 -2.37
CA ASP A 181 24.85 18.15 -1.51
C ASP A 181 24.10 18.31 -0.17
N ALA A 182 24.49 17.50 0.83
CA ALA A 182 23.87 17.44 2.17
C ALA A 182 24.75 16.67 3.19
N ASP A 183 24.64 17.03 4.48
CA ASP A 183 25.35 16.38 5.60
C ASP A 183 24.83 14.98 5.90
N GLN A 184 23.52 14.75 5.71
CA GLN A 184 22.87 13.45 5.81
C GLN A 184 21.89 13.24 4.64
N VAL A 185 21.64 11.99 4.27
CA VAL A 185 20.73 11.61 3.18
C VAL A 185 19.76 10.52 3.64
N VAL A 186 18.48 10.64 3.28
CA VAL A 186 17.45 9.62 3.56
C VAL A 186 16.89 9.06 2.26
N ILE A 187 16.98 7.75 2.06
CA ILE A 187 16.39 7.05 0.90
C ILE A 187 14.99 6.52 1.29
N ALA A 188 13.95 7.26 0.90
CA ALA A 188 12.54 6.97 1.17
C ALA A 188 11.69 6.75 -0.12
N ALA A 189 12.34 6.51 -1.27
CA ALA A 189 11.74 6.46 -2.60
C ALA A 189 10.87 5.21 -2.92
N GLY A 190 10.46 4.42 -1.91
CA GLY A 190 9.64 3.22 -2.08
C GLY A 190 10.27 2.23 -3.08
N CYS A 191 9.51 1.76 -4.08
CA CYS A 191 10.04 0.90 -5.16
C CYS A 191 11.09 1.58 -6.06
N GLY A 192 11.37 2.88 -5.86
CA GLY A 192 12.47 3.59 -6.48
C GLY A 192 13.79 3.50 -5.71
N SER A 193 13.78 3.10 -4.43
CA SER A 193 14.95 3.14 -3.55
C SER A 193 16.17 2.39 -4.09
N THR A 194 15.97 1.26 -4.78
CA THR A 194 17.04 0.46 -5.41
C THR A 194 17.77 1.22 -6.52
N ARG A 195 17.09 2.14 -7.23
CA ARG A 195 17.75 2.97 -8.27
C ARG A 195 18.59 4.07 -7.65
N CYS A 196 18.15 4.66 -6.55
CA CYS A 196 18.80 5.80 -5.91
C CYS A 196 20.18 5.51 -5.31
N THR A 197 20.65 4.25 -5.30
CA THR A 197 21.97 3.87 -4.76
C THR A 197 23.13 4.13 -5.75
N GLY A 198 22.89 4.72 -6.92
CA GLY A 198 23.94 5.00 -7.93
C GLY A 198 24.58 3.75 -8.53
N GLY A 199 23.99 2.56 -8.33
CA GLY A 199 24.64 1.29 -8.64
C GLY A 199 25.77 0.91 -7.68
N SER A 200 25.82 1.52 -6.48
CA SER A 200 26.79 1.20 -5.43
C SER A 200 26.78 -0.30 -5.12
N ALA A 201 27.93 -0.95 -5.29
CA ALA A 201 28.14 -2.34 -4.89
C ALA A 201 28.17 -2.55 -3.36
N GLN A 202 28.11 -1.48 -2.57
CA GLN A 202 28.20 -1.54 -1.10
C GLN A 202 26.85 -1.83 -0.44
N TRP A 203 25.73 -1.47 -1.07
CA TRP A 203 24.39 -1.56 -0.49
C TRP A 203 23.39 -2.25 -1.42
N SER A 204 22.86 -3.38 -0.99
CA SER A 204 21.70 -4.00 -1.63
C SER A 204 20.42 -3.52 -0.95
N LEU A 205 19.61 -2.73 -1.65
CA LEU A 205 18.22 -2.42 -1.26
C LEU A 205 17.26 -3.21 -2.16
N PRO A 206 16.95 -4.49 -1.87
CA PRO A 206 16.17 -5.38 -2.76
C PRO A 206 14.66 -5.09 -2.69
N VAL A 207 14.26 -3.84 -2.97
CA VAL A 207 12.86 -3.41 -2.98
C VAL A 207 12.21 -3.73 -4.32
N ARG A 208 11.20 -4.62 -4.31
CA ARG A 208 10.43 -5.04 -5.48
C ARG A 208 9.03 -4.42 -5.50
N PRO A 209 8.47 -4.08 -6.68
CA PRO A 209 7.09 -3.61 -6.79
C PRO A 209 6.10 -4.77 -6.69
N VAL A 210 5.33 -4.82 -5.59
CA VAL A 210 4.14 -5.68 -5.53
C VAL A 210 2.93 -4.87 -5.98
N ARG A 211 2.36 -5.24 -7.13
CA ARG A 211 1.20 -4.56 -7.69
C ARG A 211 -0.05 -4.86 -6.86
N GLY A 212 -0.90 -3.86 -6.68
CA GLY A 212 -2.24 -4.04 -6.14
C GLY A 212 -3.25 -3.11 -6.78
N ALA A 213 -4.33 -3.68 -7.31
CA ALA A 213 -5.50 -2.94 -7.74
C ALA A 213 -6.41 -2.63 -6.54
N VAL A 214 -6.98 -1.43 -6.54
CA VAL A 214 -7.92 -0.92 -5.53
C VAL A 214 -9.06 -0.21 -6.26
N LEU A 215 -10.28 -0.42 -5.79
CA LEU A 215 -11.46 0.30 -6.25
C LEU A 215 -11.82 1.38 -5.23
N ARG A 216 -12.25 2.55 -5.70
CA ARG A 216 -12.90 3.56 -4.86
C ARG A 216 -14.33 3.68 -5.30
N LEU A 217 -15.23 3.39 -4.37
CA LEU A 217 -16.66 3.46 -4.54
C LEU A 217 -17.21 4.64 -3.74
N ARG A 218 -18.45 5.03 -4.00
CA ARG A 218 -19.15 6.10 -3.28
C ARG A 218 -20.58 5.70 -2.96
N ALA A 219 -20.90 5.70 -1.67
CA ALA A 219 -22.27 5.74 -1.18
C ALA A 219 -22.83 7.16 -1.36
N VAL A 220 -24.02 7.27 -1.95
CA VAL A 220 -24.69 8.55 -2.26
C VAL A 220 -25.96 8.73 -1.43
N GLY A 221 -26.34 9.97 -1.17
CA GLY A 221 -27.53 10.31 -0.39
C GLY A 221 -27.49 9.71 1.02
N ASP A 222 -28.54 9.00 1.38
CA ASP A 222 -28.75 8.32 2.66
C ASP A 222 -28.41 6.81 2.62
N GLN A 223 -27.78 6.31 1.54
CA GLN A 223 -27.34 4.92 1.44
C GLN A 223 -26.57 4.48 2.70
N PRO A 224 -26.93 3.34 3.31
CA PRO A 224 -26.27 2.88 4.51
C PRO A 224 -24.83 2.51 4.20
N LYS A 225 -23.95 2.71 5.20
CA LYS A 225 -22.50 2.60 5.06
C LYS A 225 -21.93 1.65 6.12
N PRO A 226 -20.90 0.83 5.81
CA PRO A 226 -20.20 0.04 6.82
C PRO A 226 -19.68 0.92 7.95
N ARG A 227 -19.99 0.53 9.18
CA ARG A 227 -19.60 1.18 10.43
C ARG A 227 -18.19 0.78 10.84
N THR A 228 -17.76 -0.41 10.44
CA THR A 228 -16.45 -0.99 10.69
C THR A 228 -15.58 -0.95 9.44
N THR A 229 -14.27 -1.09 9.60
CA THR A 229 -13.40 -1.55 8.52
C THR A 229 -13.67 -3.04 8.34
N VAL A 230 -14.33 -3.45 7.26
CA VAL A 230 -14.59 -4.87 7.03
C VAL A 230 -13.39 -5.47 6.31
N ARG A 231 -12.85 -6.56 6.85
CA ARG A 231 -11.92 -7.44 6.15
C ARG A 231 -12.52 -8.82 6.06
N GLY A 232 -12.09 -9.62 5.10
CA GLY A 232 -12.57 -10.99 5.08
C GLY A 232 -11.98 -11.88 4.02
N TRP A 233 -12.41 -13.13 4.12
CA TRP A 233 -12.07 -14.21 3.21
C TRP A 233 -13.36 -14.68 2.53
N VAL A 234 -13.29 -14.80 1.20
CA VAL A 234 -14.36 -15.32 0.36
C VAL A 234 -13.76 -16.37 -0.56
N LYS A 235 -14.06 -17.64 -0.30
CA LYS A 235 -13.54 -18.79 -1.08
C LYS A 235 -12.00 -18.82 -1.12
N GLY A 236 -11.36 -18.52 0.01
CA GLY A 236 -9.90 -18.44 0.11
C GLY A 236 -9.25 -17.20 -0.51
N HIS A 237 -10.04 -16.21 -0.96
CA HIS A 237 -9.52 -14.92 -1.42
C HIS A 237 -9.77 -13.82 -0.38
N SER A 238 -8.74 -13.00 -0.11
CA SER A 238 -8.84 -11.90 0.85
C SER A 238 -9.35 -10.61 0.20
N VAL A 239 -10.22 -9.89 0.91
CA VAL A 239 -10.73 -8.57 0.52
C VAL A 239 -10.91 -7.68 1.77
N TYR A 240 -10.86 -6.37 1.58
CA TYR A 240 -11.15 -5.35 2.58
C TYR A 240 -12.05 -4.25 2.00
N ILE A 241 -12.76 -3.58 2.90
CA ILE A 241 -13.71 -2.49 2.64
C ILE A 241 -13.45 -1.42 3.72
N VAL A 242 -12.90 -0.26 3.33
CA VAL A 242 -12.55 0.83 4.24
C VAL A 242 -13.40 2.07 3.95
N THR A 243 -14.40 2.31 4.79
CA THR A 243 -15.38 3.39 4.60
C THR A 243 -14.96 4.71 5.25
N ARG A 244 -14.96 5.82 4.50
CA ARG A 244 -14.71 7.18 4.99
C ARG A 244 -15.99 7.88 5.44
N ALA A 245 -15.85 8.92 6.26
CA ALA A 245 -16.99 9.74 6.69
C ALA A 245 -17.70 10.41 5.50
N SER A 246 -16.92 10.85 4.51
CA SER A 246 -17.35 11.47 3.25
C SER A 246 -18.20 10.57 2.33
N GLY A 247 -18.39 9.29 2.65
CA GLY A 247 -19.09 8.32 1.81
C GLY A 247 -18.23 7.61 0.76
N GLU A 248 -16.94 7.94 0.65
CA GLU A 248 -15.97 7.12 -0.10
C GLU A 248 -15.80 5.75 0.59
N VAL A 249 -15.83 4.68 -0.19
CA VAL A 249 -15.64 3.30 0.27
C VAL A 249 -14.52 2.67 -0.56
N VAL A 250 -13.39 2.36 0.08
CA VAL A 250 -12.23 1.79 -0.60
C VAL A 250 -12.29 0.27 -0.53
N VAL A 251 -12.40 -0.40 -1.68
CA VAL A 251 -12.40 -1.87 -1.78
C VAL A 251 -11.06 -2.34 -2.34
N GLY A 252 -10.43 -3.29 -1.67
CA GLY A 252 -9.15 -3.81 -2.13
C GLY A 252 -8.75 -5.13 -1.47
N ALA A 253 -7.63 -5.73 -1.85
CA ALA A 253 -6.83 -5.38 -3.01
C ALA A 253 -6.23 -6.63 -3.62
N THR A 254 -5.99 -6.62 -4.93
CA THR A 254 -5.19 -7.68 -5.54
C THR A 254 -3.74 -7.62 -5.07
N SER A 255 -3.01 -8.70 -5.33
CA SER A 255 -1.57 -8.78 -5.15
C SER A 255 -0.96 -9.60 -6.29
N ASP A 256 -0.11 -9.00 -7.10
CA ASP A 256 0.64 -9.69 -8.15
C ASP A 256 2.03 -9.08 -8.38
N GLU A 257 2.93 -9.86 -8.95
CA GLU A 257 4.34 -9.49 -9.17
C GLU A 257 4.65 -9.43 -10.67
N ARG A 258 4.03 -8.47 -11.36
CA ARG A 258 4.20 -8.22 -12.80
C ARG A 258 5.09 -7.01 -13.10
N GLY A 259 6.01 -6.68 -12.19
CA GLY A 259 6.87 -5.50 -12.30
C GLY A 259 6.09 -4.18 -12.26
N PHE A 260 6.60 -3.16 -12.96
CA PHE A 260 5.98 -1.83 -13.02
C PHE A 260 4.91 -1.69 -14.12
N ASP A 261 3.99 -2.66 -14.24
CA ASP A 261 2.82 -2.52 -15.12
C ASP A 261 1.85 -1.45 -14.57
N ARG A 262 1.97 -0.24 -15.12
CA ARG A 262 1.18 0.95 -14.78
C ARG A 262 -0.20 0.99 -15.43
N LEU A 263 -0.57 0.02 -16.25
CA LEU A 263 -1.92 -0.02 -16.83
C LEU A 263 -2.96 -0.14 -15.70
N THR A 264 -4.12 0.47 -15.92
CA THR A 264 -5.29 0.39 -15.04
C THR A 264 -5.66 -1.07 -14.74
N GLY A 265 -6.31 -1.31 -13.60
CA GLY A 265 -6.62 -2.66 -13.13
C GLY A 265 -7.30 -3.52 -14.21
N THR A 266 -6.93 -4.80 -14.31
CA THR A 266 -7.53 -5.70 -15.30
C THR A 266 -9.03 -5.88 -15.02
N ALA A 267 -9.82 -6.16 -16.07
CA ALA A 267 -11.25 -6.40 -15.91
C ALA A 267 -11.55 -7.51 -14.89
N GLY A 268 -10.71 -8.55 -14.84
CA GLY A 268 -10.76 -9.60 -13.81
C GLY A 268 -10.52 -9.06 -12.40
N ALA A 269 -9.50 -8.23 -12.18
CA ALA A 269 -9.24 -7.63 -10.88
C ALA A 269 -10.40 -6.75 -10.38
N VAL A 270 -11.05 -6.00 -11.27
CA VAL A 270 -12.24 -5.20 -10.93
C VAL A 270 -13.42 -6.11 -10.60
N HIS A 271 -13.72 -7.10 -11.45
CA HIS A 271 -14.78 -8.08 -11.24
C HIS A 271 -14.62 -8.82 -9.91
N ASP A 272 -13.43 -9.33 -9.61
CA ASP A 272 -13.18 -10.17 -8.44
C ASP A 272 -13.28 -9.35 -7.14
N LEU A 273 -12.74 -8.13 -7.11
CA LEU A 273 -12.87 -7.24 -5.95
C LEU A 273 -14.33 -6.84 -5.68
N LEU A 274 -15.11 -6.50 -6.72
CA LEU A 274 -16.55 -6.24 -6.58
C LEU A 274 -17.28 -7.51 -6.09
N ARG A 275 -17.03 -8.66 -6.70
CA ARG A 275 -17.66 -9.94 -6.33
C ARG A 275 -17.40 -10.29 -4.87
N TRP A 276 -16.15 -10.28 -4.41
CA TRP A 276 -15.82 -10.67 -3.04
C TRP A 276 -16.36 -9.66 -2.02
N SER A 277 -16.29 -8.36 -2.31
CA SER A 277 -16.85 -7.34 -1.41
C SER A 277 -18.38 -7.43 -1.30
N ILE A 278 -19.10 -7.69 -2.39
CA ILE A 278 -20.56 -7.94 -2.39
C ILE A 278 -20.92 -9.24 -1.65
N GLU A 279 -20.10 -10.30 -1.75
CA GLU A 279 -20.33 -11.54 -0.98
C GLU A 279 -20.20 -11.32 0.55
N LEU A 280 -19.40 -10.34 1.00
CA LEU A 280 -19.29 -9.92 2.41
C LEU A 280 -20.35 -8.89 2.82
N VAL A 281 -20.55 -7.83 2.03
CA VAL A 281 -21.40 -6.67 2.29
C VAL A 281 -22.23 -6.38 1.03
N PRO A 282 -23.48 -6.90 0.94
CA PRO A 282 -24.27 -6.82 -0.29
C PRO A 282 -24.55 -5.39 -0.78
N GLU A 283 -24.63 -4.42 0.12
CA GLU A 283 -24.84 -2.99 -0.16
C GLU A 283 -23.82 -2.39 -1.14
N ILE A 284 -22.61 -2.98 -1.23
CA ILE A 284 -21.55 -2.57 -2.15
C ILE A 284 -22.02 -2.58 -3.62
N ALA A 285 -23.01 -3.41 -3.96
CA ALA A 285 -23.59 -3.47 -5.30
C ALA A 285 -24.28 -2.16 -5.74
N GLU A 286 -24.75 -1.35 -4.79
CA GLU A 286 -25.52 -0.13 -5.03
C GLU A 286 -24.67 1.15 -5.03
N TYR A 287 -23.36 1.04 -4.77
CA TYR A 287 -22.45 2.19 -4.73
C TYR A 287 -21.91 2.54 -6.11
N HIS A 288 -21.69 3.84 -6.36
CA HIS A 288 -21.04 4.31 -7.58
C HIS A 288 -19.55 3.91 -7.60
N LEU A 289 -19.04 3.48 -8.75
CA LEU A 289 -17.60 3.27 -8.96
C LEU A 289 -16.94 4.56 -9.42
N ASP A 290 -16.19 5.22 -8.53
CA ASP A 290 -15.48 6.48 -8.81
C ASP A 290 -14.13 6.25 -9.49
N GLU A 291 -13.36 5.25 -9.03
CA GLU A 291 -11.95 5.07 -9.45
C GLU A 291 -11.52 3.60 -9.45
N VAL A 292 -10.68 3.24 -10.44
CA VAL A 292 -9.90 2.00 -10.45
C VAL A 292 -8.42 2.37 -10.46
N SER A 293 -7.74 2.18 -9.33
CA SER A 293 -6.34 2.56 -9.14
C SER A 293 -5.43 1.32 -9.11
N VAL A 294 -4.19 1.47 -9.55
CA VAL A 294 -3.11 0.47 -9.39
C VAL A 294 -1.93 1.10 -8.68
N GLY A 295 -1.47 0.48 -7.60
CA GLY A 295 -0.31 0.93 -6.83
C GLY A 295 0.77 -0.15 -6.75
N PHE A 296 2.01 0.28 -6.50
CA PHE A 296 3.16 -0.61 -6.30
C PHE A 296 3.62 -0.50 -4.85
N ARG A 297 3.31 -1.52 -4.05
CA ARG A 297 3.76 -1.63 -2.66
C ARG A 297 5.27 -1.94 -2.67
N PRO A 298 6.11 -1.24 -1.90
CA PRO A 298 7.54 -1.52 -1.81
C PRO A 298 7.77 -2.77 -0.96
N GLY A 299 7.76 -3.94 -1.58
CA GLY A 299 8.05 -5.21 -0.91
C GLY A 299 9.55 -5.48 -0.80
N THR A 300 9.96 -6.21 0.22
CA THR A 300 11.31 -6.75 0.42
C THR A 300 11.28 -8.28 0.30
N PRO A 301 12.43 -9.00 0.35
CA PRO A 301 12.45 -10.47 0.33
C PRO A 301 11.74 -11.11 1.53
N ASP A 302 11.76 -10.46 2.70
CA ASP A 302 11.12 -10.92 3.95
C ASP A 302 9.84 -10.12 4.32
N ASN A 303 9.40 -9.21 3.45
CA ASN A 303 8.32 -8.23 3.68
C ASN A 303 8.51 -7.26 4.88
N LEU A 304 9.64 -7.31 5.58
CA LEU A 304 9.99 -6.37 6.64
C LEU A 304 10.61 -5.09 6.06
N PRO A 305 10.38 -3.91 6.66
CA PRO A 305 10.92 -2.67 6.14
C PRO A 305 12.46 -2.61 6.19
N LEU A 306 13.04 -1.69 5.43
CA LEU A 306 14.45 -1.33 5.45
C LEU A 306 14.55 0.02 6.16
N ILE A 307 14.89 0.01 7.45
CA ILE A 307 15.01 1.18 8.31
C ILE A 307 16.35 1.10 9.03
N GLY A 308 17.24 2.08 8.83
CA GLY A 308 18.55 2.09 9.48
C GLY A 308 19.62 2.81 8.66
N ARG A 309 20.83 2.90 9.21
CA ARG A 309 21.99 3.46 8.51
C ARG A 309 22.53 2.48 7.47
N LEU A 310 22.88 3.01 6.29
CA LEU A 310 23.65 2.33 5.26
C LEU A 310 25.15 2.66 5.40
N ASP A 311 25.46 3.87 5.83
CA ASP A 311 26.78 4.36 6.23
C ASP A 311 26.64 5.52 7.24
N GLU A 312 27.72 6.27 7.49
CA GLU A 312 27.72 7.44 8.40
C GLU A 312 26.83 8.61 7.89
N ARG A 313 26.51 8.64 6.59
CA ARG A 313 25.80 9.73 5.91
C ARG A 313 24.35 9.40 5.58
N THR A 314 24.04 8.13 5.35
CA THR A 314 22.89 7.69 4.57
C THR A 314 22.00 6.76 5.40
N VAL A 315 20.71 7.04 5.42
CA VAL A 315 19.68 6.27 6.14
C VAL A 315 18.66 5.74 5.13
N ALA A 316 18.35 4.44 5.19
CA ALA A 316 17.22 3.86 4.47
C ALA A 316 15.93 4.03 5.30
N ALA A 317 14.82 4.32 4.61
CA ALA A 317 13.48 4.37 5.18
C ALA A 317 12.44 3.92 4.13
N THR A 318 12.49 2.64 3.75
CA THR A 318 11.71 2.07 2.63
C THR A 318 11.25 0.64 2.92
N GLY A 319 10.65 -0.04 1.95
CA GLY A 319 10.30 -1.47 2.07
C GLY A 319 9.08 -1.80 2.92
N HIS A 320 8.27 -0.81 3.33
CA HIS A 320 7.11 -0.99 4.23
C HIS A 320 5.94 -1.83 3.67
N TYR A 321 6.06 -2.35 2.45
CA TYR A 321 5.08 -3.20 1.78
C TYR A 321 3.63 -2.69 1.91
N ARG A 322 2.76 -3.44 2.60
CA ARG A 322 1.34 -3.12 2.82
C ARG A 322 1.09 -2.14 3.97
N ASN A 323 2.00 -2.11 4.95
CA ASN A 323 1.86 -1.39 6.22
C ASN A 323 2.39 0.06 6.17
N GLY A 324 2.79 0.56 5.00
CA GLY A 324 3.45 1.86 4.84
C GLY A 324 2.67 3.11 5.25
N ILE A 325 1.35 3.00 5.47
CA ILE A 325 0.59 4.04 6.18
C ILE A 325 0.69 3.80 7.69
N ALA A 326 0.26 2.64 8.19
CA ALA A 326 0.31 2.29 9.62
C ALA A 326 1.66 2.60 10.29
N LEU A 327 2.78 2.45 9.58
CA LEU A 327 4.15 2.65 10.08
C LEU A 327 4.69 4.09 9.97
N ILE A 328 3.91 5.09 9.54
CA ILE A 328 4.38 6.48 9.38
C ILE A 328 4.94 7.07 10.70
N PRO A 329 4.20 7.09 11.83
CA PRO A 329 4.68 7.69 13.07
C PRO A 329 6.02 7.13 13.57
N SER A 330 6.13 5.81 13.77
CA SER A 330 7.36 5.22 14.29
C SER A 330 8.50 5.30 13.28
N THR A 331 8.27 5.12 11.97
CA THR A 331 9.35 5.32 10.97
C THR A 331 9.89 6.74 11.03
N ALA A 332 9.02 7.76 11.07
CA ALA A 332 9.45 9.15 11.13
C ALA A 332 10.22 9.46 12.42
N SER A 333 9.74 8.95 13.57
CA SER A 333 10.40 9.10 14.87
C SER A 333 11.78 8.44 14.91
N THR A 334 11.88 7.17 14.51
CA THR A 334 13.14 6.40 14.50
C THR A 334 14.16 7.04 13.55
N VAL A 335 13.76 7.45 12.34
CA VAL A 335 14.68 8.06 11.38
C VAL A 335 15.14 9.45 11.84
N ALA A 336 14.26 10.28 12.41
CA ALA A 336 14.66 11.55 13.00
C ALA A 336 15.66 11.36 14.16
N ALA A 337 15.43 10.35 15.03
CA ALA A 337 16.37 9.99 16.09
C ALA A 337 17.75 9.55 15.55
N LEU A 338 17.77 8.68 14.52
CA LEU A 338 19.01 8.28 13.84
C LEU A 338 19.79 9.46 13.26
N LEU A 339 19.09 10.43 12.63
CA LEU A 339 19.68 11.63 12.04
C LEU A 339 20.31 12.54 13.11
N ARG A 340 19.73 12.60 14.32
CA ARG A 340 20.30 13.31 15.48
C ARG A 340 21.39 12.51 16.23
N GLY A 341 21.69 11.28 15.81
CA GLY A 341 22.63 10.39 16.50
C GLY A 341 22.13 9.88 17.86
N ALA A 342 20.81 9.75 18.04
CA ALA A 342 20.17 9.43 19.32
C ALA A 342 19.17 8.24 19.20
N GLY A 343 18.82 7.66 20.36
CA GLY A 343 17.85 6.56 20.47
C GLY A 343 18.45 5.16 20.27
N GLU A 344 17.64 4.13 20.55
CA GLU A 344 18.05 2.71 20.49
C GLU A 344 18.17 2.16 19.06
N GLY A 345 17.78 2.96 18.05
CA GLY A 345 17.71 2.56 16.65
C GLY A 345 16.48 1.70 16.33
N PRO A 346 16.31 1.33 15.05
CA PRO A 346 15.25 0.41 14.63
C PRO A 346 15.54 -1.02 15.10
N PRO A 347 14.50 -1.88 15.23
CA PRO A 347 14.69 -3.32 15.43
C PRO A 347 15.70 -3.91 14.44
N LYS A 348 16.62 -4.77 14.93
CA LYS A 348 17.68 -5.39 14.10
C LYS A 348 17.15 -6.11 12.85
N ALA A 349 15.93 -6.62 12.90
CA ALA A 349 15.27 -7.26 11.76
C ALA A 349 14.98 -6.29 10.59
N PHE A 350 15.01 -4.97 10.82
CA PHE A 350 14.80 -3.95 9.79
C PHE A 350 16.11 -3.37 9.24
N ASP A 351 17.26 -3.82 9.73
CA ASP A 351 18.59 -3.42 9.25
C ASP A 351 18.62 -3.46 7.71
N PRO A 352 18.87 -2.33 7.03
CA PRO A 352 18.83 -2.27 5.57
C PRO A 352 19.99 -3.05 4.92
N LEU A 353 21.06 -3.36 5.67
CA LEU A 353 22.20 -4.13 5.19
C LEU A 353 22.04 -5.64 5.37
N ARG A 354 20.95 -6.13 5.96
CA ARG A 354 20.71 -7.58 6.22
C ARG A 354 20.68 -8.47 4.97
N PHE A 355 20.57 -7.87 3.78
CA PHE A 355 20.61 -8.53 2.47
C PHE A 355 21.89 -8.23 1.66
N SER A 356 22.81 -7.43 2.20
CA SER A 356 24.12 -7.20 1.57
C SER A 356 25.04 -8.39 1.90
N GLU A 357 25.80 -8.87 0.91
CA GLU A 357 26.78 -9.92 1.18
C GLU A 357 27.90 -9.40 2.10
N PRO A 358 28.41 -10.21 3.04
CA PRO A 358 29.57 -9.83 3.85
C PRO A 358 30.79 -9.57 2.97
N GLN A 359 31.27 -8.32 2.93
CA GLN A 359 32.56 -7.97 2.34
C GLN A 359 33.69 -8.66 3.11
N GLY A 360 34.04 -9.90 2.74
CA GLY A 360 35.00 -10.66 3.54
C GLY A 360 35.03 -12.18 3.38
N ARG A 361 34.63 -12.73 2.23
CA ARG A 361 35.23 -13.98 1.75
C ARG A 361 35.79 -13.74 0.37
N SER A 362 37.10 -13.48 0.32
CA SER A 362 37.85 -13.58 -0.93
C SER A 362 37.47 -14.87 -1.62
N ALA A 363 37.05 -14.81 -2.88
CA ALA A 363 36.95 -16.00 -3.71
C ALA A 363 38.31 -16.71 -3.63
N GLY A 364 38.33 -17.87 -2.97
CA GLY A 364 39.54 -18.63 -2.76
C GLY A 364 40.13 -18.91 -4.13
N ARG A 365 41.30 -18.32 -4.39
CA ARG A 365 42.06 -18.51 -5.61
C ARG A 365 42.35 -20.00 -5.72
N PHE A 366 41.53 -20.73 -6.48
CA PHE A 366 41.85 -22.09 -6.89
C PHE A 366 43.03 -21.98 -7.85
N GLU A 367 44.23 -22.06 -7.28
CA GLU A 367 45.45 -22.10 -8.06
C GLU A 367 45.48 -23.41 -8.84
N ASP A 368 45.71 -23.26 -10.15
CA ASP A 368 45.84 -24.35 -11.09
C ASP A 368 47.11 -25.15 -10.76
N THR A 369 46.96 -26.22 -9.99
CA THR A 369 48.02 -27.21 -9.75
C THR A 369 47.66 -28.50 -10.45
N ALA A 370 47.96 -28.55 -11.75
CA ALA A 370 47.97 -29.77 -12.52
C ALA A 370 49.16 -30.66 -12.12
N GLU A 371 48.90 -31.78 -11.44
CA GLU A 371 49.63 -33.04 -11.69
C GLU A 371 48.84 -34.29 -11.22
N ARG A 372 49.20 -35.45 -11.77
CA ARG A 372 48.42 -36.72 -11.85
C ARG A 372 48.79 -37.70 -10.70
N PRO A 373 48.21 -38.93 -10.53
CA PRO A 373 47.37 -39.71 -11.47
C PRO A 373 46.19 -40.57 -10.93
N GLY A 374 45.14 -40.67 -11.75
CA GLY A 374 44.58 -41.96 -12.23
C GLY A 374 43.94 -42.98 -11.26
N THR A 375 42.62 -43.14 -11.36
CA THR A 375 42.00 -44.49 -11.45
C THR A 375 40.67 -44.43 -12.21
N ARG A 376 40.30 -45.54 -12.86
CA ARG A 376 39.13 -45.64 -13.78
C ARG A 376 37.84 -45.92 -12.98
N PHE A 377 36.68 -45.55 -13.52
CA PHE A 377 35.60 -46.53 -13.83
C PHE A 377 34.61 -45.95 -14.86
N ALA A 378 33.79 -46.81 -15.45
CA ALA A 378 33.21 -46.62 -16.77
C ALA A 378 31.79 -46.02 -16.79
N SER A 379 31.48 -45.34 -17.89
CA SER A 379 30.15 -44.88 -18.29
C SER A 379 29.27 -46.00 -18.86
N ALA A 380 27.96 -45.93 -18.66
CA ALA A 380 26.95 -46.76 -19.33
C ALA A 380 25.79 -45.87 -19.86
N PRO A 381 25.05 -46.29 -20.92
CA PRO A 381 24.51 -45.32 -21.89
C PRO A 381 22.98 -45.38 -22.10
N ASP A 382 22.53 -44.41 -22.91
CA ASP A 382 21.18 -44.25 -23.50
C ASP A 382 20.80 -45.41 -24.47
N PRO A 383 19.55 -45.93 -24.47
CA PRO A 383 19.13 -46.98 -25.39
C PRO A 383 18.02 -46.58 -26.40
N SER A 384 18.32 -46.69 -27.69
CA SER A 384 17.33 -46.82 -28.76
C SER A 384 17.44 -48.17 -29.50
N VAL A 385 16.41 -49.03 -29.35
CA VAL A 385 15.74 -49.92 -30.36
C VAL A 385 16.64 -50.54 -31.47
N PRO A 386 16.69 -51.89 -31.66
CA PRO A 386 15.56 -52.61 -32.31
C PRO A 386 15.32 -54.13 -32.02
N GLU A 387 14.08 -54.53 -32.36
CA GLU A 387 13.52 -55.82 -32.88
C GLU A 387 14.01 -57.23 -32.43
N GLY A 388 13.08 -58.20 -32.27
CA GLY A 388 13.48 -59.63 -32.32
C GLY A 388 12.58 -60.78 -31.80
N SER A 389 11.31 -60.90 -32.17
CA SER A 389 10.51 -62.17 -32.19
C SER A 389 10.09 -62.92 -30.90
N GLY A 390 8.82 -63.37 -30.85
CA GLY A 390 8.23 -64.28 -29.86
C GLY A 390 6.75 -64.55 -30.15
N ARG A 391 6.25 -65.79 -30.06
CA ARG A 391 4.96 -66.24 -30.64
C ARG A 391 3.78 -66.36 -29.65
N SER A 392 2.55 -66.24 -30.19
CA SER A 392 1.23 -66.71 -29.66
C SER A 392 0.73 -66.08 -28.35
N GLY A 393 -0.56 -65.76 -28.11
CA GLY A 393 -1.80 -65.81 -28.92
C GLY A 393 -2.95 -65.10 -28.15
N ASP A 394 -4.21 -65.01 -28.61
CA ASP A 394 -4.86 -65.58 -29.80
C ASP A 394 -5.87 -64.58 -30.44
N ARG A 395 -7.19 -64.61 -30.16
CA ARG A 395 -8.24 -63.93 -30.98
C ARG A 395 -9.24 -62.99 -30.25
N ARG A 396 -9.89 -62.19 -31.11
CA ARG A 396 -11.25 -61.57 -31.08
C ARG A 396 -11.28 -60.08 -30.73
N SER A 397 -12.00 -59.18 -31.42
CA SER A 397 -12.57 -59.02 -32.78
C SER A 397 -13.65 -57.92 -32.71
N GLY A 398 -13.65 -56.94 -33.61
CA GLY A 398 -14.66 -55.85 -33.72
C GLY A 398 -13.97 -54.48 -33.82
N ALA A 399 -13.85 -53.79 -34.97
CA ALA A 399 -14.86 -53.31 -35.93
C ALA A 399 -15.83 -52.27 -35.31
N ALA A 400 -16.14 -51.11 -35.91
CA ALA A 400 -15.63 -50.40 -37.10
C ALA A 400 -16.24 -48.95 -37.13
N ARG A 401 -15.96 -48.17 -38.21
CA ARG A 401 -16.42 -46.78 -38.54
C ARG A 401 -15.51 -45.67 -37.98
N ALA A 402 -14.82 -44.80 -38.75
CA ALA A 402 -14.83 -44.33 -40.16
C ALA A 402 -15.59 -43.01 -40.44
N ALA A 403 -15.04 -42.27 -41.43
CA ALA A 403 -15.35 -40.90 -41.92
C ALA A 403 -14.82 -39.75 -41.03
N GLY A 404 -14.08 -38.74 -41.54
CA GLY A 404 -13.43 -38.57 -42.85
C GLY A 404 -13.62 -37.16 -43.47
N HIS A 405 -12.67 -36.74 -44.33
CA HIS A 405 -12.55 -35.42 -45.02
C HIS A 405 -11.99 -34.29 -44.12
N GLY A 406 -11.12 -33.39 -44.59
CA GLY A 406 -10.44 -33.28 -45.90
C GLY A 406 -9.33 -32.22 -45.87
N ARG A 407 -8.32 -32.33 -46.75
CA ARG A 407 -7.12 -31.45 -46.79
C ARG A 407 -7.26 -30.28 -47.77
N ALA A 408 -6.57 -29.16 -47.48
CA ALA A 408 -5.71 -28.31 -48.36
C ALA A 408 -5.56 -26.95 -47.66
N GLU A 409 -4.38 -26.51 -47.20
CA GLU A 409 -3.23 -25.97 -47.95
C GLU A 409 -3.55 -24.68 -48.76
N GLY A 410 -2.91 -23.58 -48.35
CA GLY A 410 -2.99 -22.25 -48.96
C GLY A 410 -2.13 -21.25 -48.15
N ASP A 411 -1.15 -20.63 -48.79
CA ASP A 411 -0.02 -19.93 -48.16
C ASP A 411 -0.16 -18.38 -48.19
N ALA A 412 0.69 -17.71 -47.40
CA ALA A 412 1.12 -16.30 -47.46
C ALA A 412 0.11 -15.18 -47.14
N GLY A 413 0.52 -14.26 -46.23
CA GLY A 413 -0.12 -12.95 -46.05
C GLY A 413 0.11 -12.29 -44.69
N SER A 414 1.19 -11.52 -44.53
CA SER A 414 1.41 -10.68 -43.34
C SER A 414 0.47 -9.45 -43.32
N PRO A 415 -0.18 -9.11 -42.20
CA PRO A 415 -0.88 -7.84 -42.05
C PRO A 415 -0.01 -6.78 -41.35
N GLN A 416 0.12 -5.61 -41.98
CA GLN A 416 0.59 -4.39 -41.32
C GLN A 416 -0.46 -3.84 -40.33
N PRO A 417 -0.07 -3.06 -39.31
CA PRO A 417 -1.01 -2.45 -38.37
C PRO A 417 -1.79 -1.27 -39.02
N PRO A 418 -3.05 -1.02 -38.63
CA PRO A 418 -3.85 0.08 -39.15
C PRO A 418 -3.40 1.44 -38.60
N GLU A 419 -3.52 2.47 -39.43
CA GLU A 419 -3.15 3.86 -39.13
C GLU A 419 -4.10 4.53 -38.11
N ALA A 420 -3.55 5.48 -37.34
CA ALA A 420 -4.33 6.32 -36.43
C ALA A 420 -4.90 7.57 -37.16
N PRO A 421 -6.18 7.94 -36.95
CA PRO A 421 -6.71 9.21 -37.44
C PRO A 421 -6.16 10.39 -36.63
N ARG A 422 -5.80 11.47 -37.34
CA ARG A 422 -5.19 12.67 -36.76
C ARG A 422 -6.24 13.64 -36.19
N SER A 423 -5.81 14.34 -35.14
CA SER A 423 -6.26 15.66 -34.67
C SER A 423 -7.39 16.37 -35.44
N GLY A 424 -8.54 16.54 -34.78
CA GLY A 424 -9.45 17.66 -35.01
C GLY A 424 -9.27 18.69 -33.90
N ALA A 425 -8.91 19.92 -34.24
CA ALA A 425 -8.92 21.03 -33.28
C ALA A 425 -10.38 21.47 -33.00
N LEU A 426 -10.68 21.81 -31.75
CA LEU A 426 -11.89 22.55 -31.40
C LEU A 426 -11.49 23.82 -30.67
N GLU A 427 -12.02 24.93 -31.17
CA GLU A 427 -11.63 26.28 -30.79
C GLU A 427 -12.28 26.76 -29.50
N SER A 428 -11.63 27.75 -28.90
CA SER A 428 -12.15 28.61 -27.84
C SER A 428 -13.49 29.25 -28.21
N THR A 429 -14.51 29.05 -27.36
CA THR A 429 -15.64 29.99 -27.24
C THR A 429 -15.95 30.28 -25.77
N ALA A 430 -15.60 31.47 -25.30
CA ALA A 430 -16.09 32.00 -24.03
C ALA A 430 -17.53 32.55 -24.20
N PRO A 431 -18.37 32.52 -23.16
CA PRO A 431 -19.54 33.40 -23.07
C PRO A 431 -19.14 34.70 -22.37
N THR A 432 -19.28 35.82 -23.09
CA THR A 432 -19.25 37.18 -22.54
C THR A 432 -20.44 37.43 -21.62
N GLY A 433 -20.24 38.20 -20.55
CA GLY A 433 -21.34 38.70 -19.73
C GLY A 433 -22.16 39.78 -20.44
N SER A 434 -23.40 39.97 -19.98
CA SER A 434 -24.20 41.18 -20.29
C SER A 434 -25.04 41.57 -19.07
N ASP A 435 -24.58 42.57 -18.33
CA ASP A 435 -25.41 43.30 -17.37
C ASP A 435 -26.39 44.23 -18.11
N HIS A 436 -27.63 44.33 -17.64
CA HIS A 436 -28.31 45.63 -17.50
C HIS A 436 -29.52 45.56 -16.54
N PRO A 437 -29.96 46.70 -15.94
CA PRO A 437 -30.19 46.71 -14.50
C PRO A 437 -31.63 47.02 -14.06
N ASP A 438 -31.92 46.77 -12.77
CA ASP A 438 -33.11 47.29 -12.09
C ASP A 438 -32.72 48.47 -11.13
N PRO A 439 -33.24 49.69 -11.34
CA PRO A 439 -32.96 50.83 -10.48
C PRO A 439 -34.14 51.23 -9.57
N ARG A 440 -33.91 51.26 -8.24
CA ARG A 440 -34.46 52.33 -7.36
C ARG A 440 -33.87 52.39 -5.94
N ARG A 441 -33.03 53.43 -5.74
CA ARG A 441 -32.87 54.34 -4.57
C ARG A 441 -33.12 53.76 -3.15
N ALA A 442 -32.12 53.64 -2.27
CA ALA A 442 -31.25 54.66 -1.66
C ALA A 442 -31.93 55.56 -0.58
N ASN A 443 -31.50 55.38 0.68
CA ASN A 443 -31.02 56.43 1.61
C ASN A 443 -30.61 55.80 2.97
N GLY A 444 -29.42 56.12 3.48
CA GLY A 444 -29.09 56.09 4.92
C GLY A 444 -28.86 57.53 5.41
N PRO A 445 -28.01 57.81 6.42
CA PRO A 445 -27.52 56.97 7.51
C PRO A 445 -27.65 57.65 8.91
N SER A 446 -27.44 56.92 10.03
CA SER A 446 -26.99 57.52 11.31
C SER A 446 -26.65 56.48 12.39
N ASP A 447 -25.53 56.71 13.09
CA ASP A 447 -24.97 56.03 14.27
C ASP A 447 -25.09 56.98 15.50
N PRO A 448 -24.59 56.71 16.73
CA PRO A 448 -24.60 55.51 17.59
C PRO A 448 -25.52 55.69 18.84
N GLY A 449 -25.62 54.70 19.74
CA GLY A 449 -26.34 54.85 21.02
C GLY A 449 -26.04 53.79 22.10
N ASP A 450 -25.24 54.16 23.10
CA ASP A 450 -24.88 53.36 24.29
C ASP A 450 -26.03 53.21 25.31
N LYS A 451 -26.16 52.01 25.92
CA LYS A 451 -26.52 51.76 27.34
C LYS A 451 -26.80 50.27 27.64
N GLY A 452 -26.01 49.68 28.55
CA GLY A 452 -26.51 48.64 29.48
C GLY A 452 -26.92 49.27 30.82
N PRO A 453 -27.02 48.50 31.92
CA PRO A 453 -27.22 47.05 32.05
C PRO A 453 -28.40 46.70 32.99
N ASN A 454 -28.74 45.41 33.09
CA ASN A 454 -29.39 44.72 34.23
C ASN A 454 -29.30 43.21 33.93
N GLY A 455 -29.04 42.29 34.87
CA GLY A 455 -28.99 42.39 36.33
C GLY A 455 -29.82 41.26 36.94
N ASN A 456 -29.22 40.45 37.84
CA ASN A 456 -29.69 39.21 38.49
C ASN A 456 -29.20 37.90 37.79
N SER A 457 -28.50 36.93 38.41
CA SER A 457 -28.46 36.42 39.81
C SER A 457 -29.79 35.74 40.22
N GLU A 458 -29.88 34.63 40.96
CA GLU A 458 -28.97 33.57 41.46
C GLU A 458 -29.55 32.20 40.95
N GLU A 459 -29.22 30.96 41.37
CA GLU A 459 -28.49 30.41 42.52
C GLU A 459 -28.00 28.98 42.19
N ALA A 460 -27.22 28.37 43.09
CA ALA A 460 -26.60 27.06 42.92
C ALA A 460 -27.30 25.92 43.72
N ASP A 461 -26.63 24.76 43.75
CA ASP A 461 -26.80 23.61 44.66
C ASP A 461 -27.98 22.64 44.48
N SER A 462 -27.69 21.50 43.84
CA SER A 462 -27.56 20.18 44.52
C SER A 462 -26.90 19.13 43.63
#